data_AF-A0A356U575-F1
#
_entry.id   AF-A0A356U575-F1
#
_cell.length_a   1.000
_cell.length_b   1.000
_cell.length_c   1.000
_cell.angle_alpha   90.00
_cell.angle_beta   90.00
_cell.angle_gamma   90.00
#
_symmetry.space_group_name_H-M   'P 1'
#
loop_
_entity.id
_entity.type
_entity.pdbx_description
1 polymer ?
#
loop_
_entity_poly.entity_id
_entity_poly.type
_entity_poly.pdbx_seq_one_letter_code
_entity_poly.pdbx_strand_id
1 'polypeptide(L)'
;FPWAASGRSLSIGRNEGMSKALFEAKTGRILGMGICGTNAGELIAEATLAIEMGCDMSDIALTIHAHPTLSETTAFATEMAEGTITDLLPPKKK
;
A
#
# COMPACT_ATOMS: atom_id res chain seq x y z
N PHE A 1 2.08 2.54 4.53
CA PHE A 1 1.17 1.92 5.51
C PHE A 1 1.92 1.06 6.53
N PRO A 2 1.97 1.48 7.81
CA PRO A 2 2.48 0.65 8.91
C PRO A 2 1.55 -0.54 9.21
N TRP A 3 2.09 -1.75 9.31
CA TRP A 3 1.27 -2.94 9.57
C TRP A 3 0.75 -3.04 11.01
N ALA A 4 1.19 -2.15 11.90
CA ALA A 4 0.55 -1.90 13.19
C ALA A 4 -0.92 -1.46 13.06
N ALA A 5 -1.33 -0.94 11.90
CA ALA A 5 -2.71 -0.60 11.59
C ALA A 5 -3.43 -1.65 10.71
N SER A 6 -2.77 -2.76 10.35
CA SER A 6 -3.41 -3.84 9.59
C SER A 6 -4.04 -4.84 10.55
N GLY A 7 -5.37 -4.99 10.49
CA GLY A 7 -6.10 -6.01 11.25
C GLY A 7 -5.59 -7.43 10.98
N ARG A 8 -5.28 -7.74 9.71
CA ARG A 8 -4.68 -9.04 9.34
C ARG A 8 -3.32 -9.24 10.00
N SER A 9 -2.43 -8.25 9.94
CA SER A 9 -1.10 -8.36 10.51
C SER A 9 -1.12 -8.51 12.04
N LEU A 10 -2.03 -7.79 12.70
CA LEU A 10 -2.28 -7.93 14.14
C LEU A 10 -2.78 -9.35 14.48
N SER A 11 -3.69 -9.92 13.67
CA SER A 11 -4.24 -11.26 13.91
C SER A 11 -3.21 -12.39 13.88
N ILE A 12 -2.10 -12.20 13.15
CA ILE A 12 -0.99 -13.18 13.06
C ILE A 12 0.19 -12.83 13.98
N GLY A 13 0.06 -11.79 14.80
CA GLY A 13 1.10 -11.35 15.74
C GLY A 13 2.35 -10.78 15.08
N ARG A 14 2.21 -10.13 13.91
CA ARG A 14 3.31 -9.60 13.09
C ARG A 14 3.13 -8.12 12.77
N ASN A 15 3.07 -7.26 13.78
CA ASN A 15 2.75 -5.84 13.60
C ASN A 15 3.96 -4.95 13.24
N GLU A 16 5.16 -5.53 13.16
CA GLU A 16 6.42 -4.86 12.84
C GLU A 16 6.58 -4.47 11.36
N GLY A 17 5.67 -4.93 10.49
CA GLY A 17 5.77 -4.76 9.04
C GLY A 17 5.40 -3.37 8.52
N MET A 18 5.68 -3.15 7.23
CA MET A 18 5.40 -1.92 6.53
C MET A 18 5.30 -2.12 5.02
N SER A 19 4.32 -1.47 4.39
CA SER A 19 4.21 -1.30 2.94
C SER A 19 4.43 0.16 2.58
N LYS A 20 5.29 0.47 1.62
CA LYS A 20 5.63 1.84 1.22
C LYS A 20 5.67 1.96 -0.29
N ALA A 21 4.79 2.77 -0.87
CA ALA A 21 4.82 3.10 -2.29
C ALA A 21 5.48 4.48 -2.52
N LEU A 22 6.11 4.64 -3.67
CA LEU A 22 6.73 5.88 -4.14
C LEU A 22 6.10 6.25 -5.48
N PHE A 23 5.69 7.51 -5.61
CA PHE A 23 4.99 8.01 -6.79
C PHE A 23 5.72 9.22 -7.39
N GLU A 24 5.60 9.38 -8.69
CA GLU A 24 6.09 10.55 -9.40
C GLU A 24 5.15 11.75 -9.14
N ALA A 25 5.72 12.89 -8.72
CA ALA A 25 4.94 13.98 -8.15
C ALA A 25 3.98 14.69 -9.14
N LYS A 26 4.19 14.58 -10.45
CA LYS A 26 3.37 15.28 -11.45
C LYS A 26 2.28 14.41 -12.02
N THR A 27 2.62 13.16 -12.34
CA THR A 27 1.75 12.20 -13.02
C THR A 27 1.08 11.24 -12.05
N GLY A 28 1.58 11.10 -10.82
CA GLY A 28 1.09 10.13 -9.85
C GLY A 28 1.44 8.68 -10.19
N ARG A 29 2.27 8.43 -11.20
CA ARG A 29 2.71 7.08 -11.56
C ARG A 29 3.55 6.44 -10.47
N ILE A 30 3.36 5.15 -10.24
CA ILE A 30 4.19 4.39 -9.31
C ILE A 30 5.63 4.28 -9.86
N LEU A 31 6.60 4.64 -9.02
CA LEU A 31 8.04 4.52 -9.29
C LEU A 31 8.65 3.30 -8.60
N GLY A 32 8.03 2.83 -7.52
CA GLY A 32 8.53 1.71 -6.75
C GLY A 32 7.69 1.43 -5.51
N MET A 33 7.82 0.21 -4.99
CA MET A 33 7.25 -0.17 -3.70
C MET A 33 8.25 -0.99 -2.89
N GLY A 34 8.27 -0.76 -1.59
CA GLY A 34 9.02 -1.57 -0.63
C GLY A 34 8.07 -2.17 0.41
N ILE A 35 8.24 -3.46 0.69
CA ILE A 35 7.46 -4.18 1.70
C ILE A 35 8.43 -4.88 2.66
N CYS A 36 8.22 -4.69 3.95
CA CYS A 36 8.92 -5.40 5.02
C CYS A 36 7.88 -6.12 5.88
N GLY A 37 8.04 -7.42 6.09
CA GLY A 37 7.12 -8.21 6.91
C GLY A 37 6.94 -9.64 6.40
N THR A 38 6.07 -10.38 7.09
CA THR A 38 5.71 -11.76 6.72
C THR A 38 5.10 -11.78 5.31
N ASN A 39 5.56 -12.67 4.44
CA ASN A 39 5.11 -12.81 3.05
C ASN A 39 5.41 -11.61 2.13
N ALA A 40 6.34 -10.69 2.49
CA ALA A 40 6.69 -9.54 1.64
C ALA A 40 7.07 -9.93 0.19
N GLY A 41 7.76 -11.05 0.00
CA GLY A 41 8.14 -11.55 -1.32
C GLY A 41 6.95 -12.00 -2.20
N GLU A 42 5.83 -12.39 -1.60
CA GLU A 42 4.60 -12.74 -2.33
C GLU A 42 3.80 -11.48 -2.69
N LEU A 43 3.78 -10.50 -1.79
CA LEU A 43 3.01 -9.26 -1.95
C LEU A 43 3.61 -8.31 -3.00
N ILE A 44 4.93 -8.35 -3.19
CA ILE A 44 5.62 -7.43 -4.11
C ILE A 44 5.21 -7.63 -5.57
N ALA A 45 4.66 -8.79 -5.94
CA ALA A 45 4.28 -9.13 -7.30
C ALA A 45 3.28 -8.12 -7.91
N GLU A 46 2.28 -7.70 -7.12
CA GLU A 46 1.30 -6.72 -7.57
C GLU A 46 1.95 -5.36 -7.88
N ALA A 47 2.87 -4.91 -7.01
CA ALA A 47 3.59 -3.66 -7.23
C ALA A 47 4.49 -3.73 -8.48
N THR A 48 5.13 -4.87 -8.73
CA THR A 48 5.92 -5.05 -9.97
C THR A 48 5.03 -4.98 -11.21
N LEU A 49 3.84 -5.57 -11.16
CA LEU A 49 2.87 -5.46 -12.27
C LEU A 49 2.40 -4.02 -12.44
N ALA A 50 2.07 -3.32 -11.37
CA ALA A 50 1.63 -1.92 -11.43
C ALA A 50 2.70 -1.00 -12.06
N ILE A 51 3.98 -1.24 -11.76
CA ILE A 51 5.10 -0.52 -12.38
C ILE A 51 5.20 -0.83 -13.89
N GLU A 52 5.14 -2.09 -14.29
CA GLU A 52 5.18 -2.51 -15.70
C GLU A 52 4.01 -1.93 -16.51
N MET A 53 2.82 -1.84 -15.90
CA MET A 53 1.63 -1.26 -16.51
C MET A 53 1.64 0.28 -16.51
N GLY A 54 2.58 0.91 -15.80
CA GLY A 54 2.65 2.36 -15.65
C GLY A 54 1.46 2.95 -14.90
N CYS A 55 0.90 2.19 -13.95
CA CYS A 55 -0.25 2.57 -13.13
C CYS A 55 0.01 3.87 -12.35
N ASP A 56 -1.05 4.64 -12.14
CA ASP A 56 -1.06 5.76 -11.20
C ASP A 56 -1.61 5.38 -9.82
N MET A 57 -1.64 6.35 -8.90
CA MET A 57 -2.16 6.15 -7.54
C MET A 57 -3.61 5.65 -7.55
N SER A 58 -4.46 6.21 -8.43
CA SER A 58 -5.88 5.91 -8.45
C SER A 58 -6.15 4.51 -9.01
N ASP A 59 -5.37 4.03 -9.97
CA ASP A 59 -5.45 2.64 -10.45
C ASP A 59 -5.31 1.63 -9.29
N ILE A 60 -4.34 1.84 -8.40
CA ILE A 60 -4.06 0.93 -7.28
C ILE A 60 -5.04 1.17 -6.12
N ALA A 61 -5.31 2.43 -5.76
CA ALA A 61 -6.19 2.78 -4.64
C ALA A 61 -7.66 2.40 -4.90
N LEU A 62 -8.15 2.52 -6.14
CA LEU A 62 -9.52 2.15 -6.49
C LEU A 62 -9.67 0.65 -6.77
N THR A 63 -8.57 -0.09 -6.89
CA THR A 63 -8.61 -1.55 -6.95
C THR A 63 -9.05 -2.11 -5.60
N ILE A 64 -10.17 -2.82 -5.59
CA ILE A 64 -10.72 -3.40 -4.36
C ILE A 64 -9.88 -4.60 -3.95
N HIS A 65 -9.08 -4.43 -2.90
CA HIS A 65 -8.33 -5.52 -2.29
C HIS A 65 -9.19 -6.26 -1.26
N ALA A 66 -9.02 -7.57 -1.15
CA ALA A 66 -9.79 -8.37 -0.20
C ALA A 66 -9.43 -8.01 1.26
N HIS A 67 -10.44 -7.92 2.12
CA HIS A 67 -10.28 -7.66 3.55
C HIS A 67 -10.77 -8.86 4.40
N PRO A 68 -10.06 -9.28 5.48
CA PRO A 68 -8.75 -8.81 5.92
C PRO A 68 -7.60 -9.63 5.28
N THR A 69 -6.64 -8.96 4.63
CA THR A 69 -5.44 -9.58 4.01
C THR A 69 -4.17 -8.77 4.27
N LEU A 70 -3.01 -9.30 3.87
CA LEU A 70 -1.79 -8.47 3.79
C LEU A 70 -1.70 -7.74 2.45
N SER A 71 -2.36 -8.25 1.39
CA SER A 71 -2.38 -7.61 0.07
C SER A 71 -3.08 -6.25 0.08
N GLU A 72 -4.13 -6.05 0.88
CA GLU A 72 -4.77 -4.72 1.01
C GLU A 72 -3.82 -3.62 1.51
N THR A 73 -2.70 -3.98 2.13
CA THR A 73 -1.68 -2.99 2.52
C THR A 73 -1.01 -2.31 1.32
N THR A 74 -1.13 -2.89 0.12
CA THR A 74 -0.73 -2.26 -1.15
C THR A 74 -1.62 -1.07 -1.49
N ALA A 75 -2.95 -1.27 -1.50
CA ALA A 75 -3.91 -0.18 -1.62
C ALA A 75 -3.75 0.86 -0.52
N PHE A 76 -3.70 0.46 0.75
CA PHE A 76 -3.60 1.44 1.84
C PHE A 76 -2.33 2.28 1.79
N ALA A 77 -1.20 1.71 1.34
CA ALA A 77 0.02 2.50 1.14
C ALA A 77 -0.15 3.55 0.03
N THR A 78 -0.99 3.28 -0.96
CA THR A 78 -1.29 4.17 -2.07
C THR A 78 -2.35 5.21 -1.69
N GLU A 79 -3.44 4.81 -1.02
CA GLU A 79 -4.47 5.73 -0.48
C GLU A 79 -3.87 6.75 0.50
N MET A 80 -2.82 6.36 1.26
CA MET A 80 -2.07 7.30 2.09
C MET A 80 -1.38 8.40 1.27
N ALA A 81 -0.89 8.07 0.07
CA ALA A 81 -0.23 9.02 -0.82
C ALA A 81 -1.26 9.85 -1.60
N GLU A 82 -2.37 9.24 -2.03
CA GLU A 82 -3.49 9.89 -2.71
C GLU A 82 -4.28 10.83 -1.77
N GLY A 83 -4.27 10.55 -0.46
CA GLY A 83 -4.97 11.33 0.56
C GLY A 83 -6.42 10.88 0.79
N THR A 84 -6.74 9.65 0.42
CA THR A 84 -8.07 9.02 0.49
C THR A 84 -8.20 8.03 1.66
N ILE A 85 -7.09 7.69 2.32
CA ILE A 85 -7.04 6.70 3.42
C ILE A 85 -7.99 7.05 4.58
N THR A 86 -8.73 6.04 5.06
CA THR A 86 -9.61 6.15 6.24
C THR A 86 -9.15 5.32 7.43
N ASP A 87 -8.32 4.30 7.21
CA ASP A 87 -7.80 3.40 8.25
C ASP A 87 -6.70 4.05 9.11
N LEU A 88 -6.19 5.19 8.65
CA LEU A 88 -5.26 6.04 9.37
C LEU A 88 -5.72 7.48 9.27
N LEU A 89 -5.31 8.29 10.25
CA LEU A 89 -5.48 9.73 10.14
C LEU A 89 -4.69 10.24 8.92
N PRO A 90 -5.33 10.91 7.95
CA PRO A 90 -4.64 11.41 6.78
C PRO A 90 -3.56 12.43 7.22
N PRO A 91 -2.38 12.42 6.59
CA PRO A 91 -1.36 13.42 6.88
C PRO A 91 -1.96 14.82 6.64
N LYS A 92 -1.73 15.75 7.57
CA LYS A 92 -2.19 17.13 7.41
C LYS A 92 -1.70 17.66 6.06
N LYS A 93 -2.61 18.16 5.23
CA LYS A 93 -2.25 18.88 3.98
C LYS A 93 -1.22 19.94 4.36
N LYS A 94 -0.03 19.86 3.77
CA LYS A 94 0.98 20.93 3.84
C LYS A 94 0.58 22.09 2.95
#